data_AF-J2ZVY4-F1
#
_entry.id   AF-J2ZVY4-F1
#
_cell.length_a   1.000
_cell.length_b   1.000
_cell.length_c   1.000
_cell.angle_alpha   90.00
_cell.angle_beta   90.00
_cell.angle_gamma   90.00
#
_symmetry.space_group_name_H-M   'P 1'
#
loop_
_entity.id
_entity.type
_entity.pdbx_description
1 polymer ?
#
loop_
_entity_poly.entity_id
_entity_poly.type
_entity_poly.pdbx_seq_one_letter_code
_entity_poly.pdbx_strand_id
1 'polypeptide(L)'
;MAPTGGSEETNQLEILTGANKDGRIKVVFDDGQTRKDIIQTVNMNDNTTTVFYKLMDAIYQELGFDYDMTGSGMTIYIKEPTQEADKDITITLEDLDATGVTGVGSEWRKGVAGTGGVAEVNELEITEAGSGLKDLSVNFTDGNYLNETVTVTLQGTETPSEIADKIESAFQALYNGKGLFRQNITVSGAKVTFTSTKTVADQNITITVKSK
;
A
#
# COMPACT_ATOMS: atom_id res chain seq x y z
N MET A 1 11.81 4.60 30.42
CA MET A 1 12.62 4.19 29.25
C MET A 1 12.40 5.23 28.17
N ALA A 2 13.46 5.80 27.60
CA ALA A 2 13.31 6.62 26.40
C ALA A 2 12.97 5.68 25.21
N PRO A 3 12.05 6.06 24.32
CA PRO A 3 11.79 5.27 23.12
C PRO A 3 13.08 5.15 22.31
N THR A 4 13.46 3.92 21.96
CA THR A 4 14.54 3.66 21.00
C THR A 4 13.96 3.67 19.60
N GLY A 5 14.59 4.42 18.68
CA GLY A 5 14.21 4.41 17.27
C GLY A 5 14.38 3.01 16.67
N GLY A 6 13.41 2.59 15.87
CA GLY A 6 13.48 1.37 15.08
C GLY A 6 14.18 1.59 13.72
N SER A 7 14.12 0.58 12.86
CA SER A 7 14.56 0.66 11.46
C SER A 7 13.52 0.08 10.53
N GLU A 8 13.32 0.73 9.39
CA GLU A 8 12.47 0.22 8.33
C GLU A 8 13.16 -0.96 7.66
N GLU A 9 12.40 -2.02 7.42
CA GLU A 9 12.86 -3.14 6.62
C GLU A 9 13.07 -2.72 5.17
N THR A 10 14.10 -3.25 4.52
CA THR A 10 14.34 -3.06 3.09
C THR A 10 14.68 -4.39 2.47
N ASN A 11 13.88 -4.77 1.49
CA ASN A 11 14.13 -5.90 0.60
C ASN A 11 14.60 -5.37 -0.74
N GLN A 12 15.31 -6.20 -1.50
CA GLN A 12 15.83 -5.81 -2.79
C GLN A 12 15.66 -6.89 -3.83
N LEU A 13 15.56 -6.48 -5.09
CA LEU A 13 15.65 -7.33 -6.27
C LEU A 13 16.76 -6.80 -7.18
N GLU A 14 17.85 -7.56 -7.29
CA GLU A 14 18.94 -7.27 -8.23
C GLU A 14 18.68 -7.99 -9.57
N ILE A 15 18.72 -7.25 -10.67
CA ILE A 15 18.59 -7.81 -12.03
C ILE A 15 19.99 -8.08 -12.58
N LEU A 16 20.26 -9.34 -12.92
CA LEU A 16 21.59 -9.81 -13.30
C LEU A 16 21.77 -9.87 -14.82
N THR A 17 20.71 -10.21 -15.57
CA THR A 17 20.80 -10.37 -17.03
C THR A 17 19.63 -9.73 -17.75
N GLY A 18 19.89 -9.29 -18.99
CA GLY A 18 18.87 -8.88 -19.95
C GLY A 18 18.21 -10.06 -20.66
N ALA A 19 17.25 -9.76 -21.54
CA ALA A 19 16.50 -10.74 -22.30
C ALA A 19 17.19 -11.06 -23.64
N ASN A 20 17.36 -12.35 -23.92
CA ASN A 20 17.87 -12.87 -25.20
C ASN A 20 16.77 -13.30 -26.17
N LYS A 21 15.50 -13.17 -25.76
CA LYS A 21 14.31 -13.57 -26.50
C LYS A 21 13.09 -12.80 -25.97
N ASP A 22 12.11 -12.57 -26.83
CA ASP A 22 10.80 -12.07 -26.43
C ASP A 22 10.10 -13.06 -25.49
N GLY A 23 9.40 -12.53 -24.49
CA GLY A 23 8.58 -13.36 -23.61
C GLY A 23 8.21 -12.63 -22.33
N ARG A 24 7.75 -13.40 -21.34
CA ARG A 24 7.31 -12.89 -20.05
C ARG A 24 8.21 -13.38 -18.94
N ILE A 25 8.37 -12.50 -17.96
CA ILE A 25 8.96 -12.77 -16.66
C ILE A 25 7.93 -12.45 -15.59
N LYS A 26 8.10 -13.01 -14.40
CA LYS A 26 7.21 -12.77 -13.27
C LYS A 26 8.02 -12.48 -12.02
N VAL A 27 7.70 -11.39 -11.35
CA VAL A 27 8.16 -11.13 -9.99
C VAL A 27 7.06 -11.58 -9.03
N VAL A 28 7.39 -12.47 -8.09
CA VAL A 28 6.50 -12.79 -6.98
C VAL A 28 7.00 -12.03 -5.76
N PHE A 29 6.15 -11.19 -5.22
CA PHE A 29 6.33 -10.52 -3.93
C PHE A 29 5.36 -11.15 -2.92
N ASP A 30 5.86 -11.52 -1.75
CA ASP A 30 5.06 -12.09 -0.66
C ASP A 30 5.61 -11.57 0.67
N ASP A 31 4.79 -10.85 1.45
CA ASP A 31 5.14 -10.36 2.79
C ASP A 31 4.50 -11.20 3.92
N GLY A 32 3.91 -12.35 3.57
CA GLY A 32 3.17 -13.20 4.50
C GLY A 32 1.72 -12.78 4.74
N GLN A 33 1.30 -11.60 4.29
CA GLN A 33 -0.09 -11.13 4.33
C GLN A 33 -0.67 -10.96 2.93
N THR A 34 0.13 -10.42 2.02
CA THR A 34 -0.21 -10.09 0.65
C THR A 34 0.79 -10.74 -0.28
N ARG A 35 0.25 -11.47 -1.26
CA ARG A 35 1.03 -12.00 -2.37
C ARG A 35 0.65 -11.29 -3.68
N LYS A 36 1.66 -10.85 -4.42
CA LYS A 36 1.53 -10.25 -5.75
C LYS A 36 2.36 -11.01 -6.77
N ASP A 37 1.71 -11.45 -7.84
CA ASP A 37 2.33 -12.05 -9.01
C ASP A 37 2.36 -11.00 -10.13
N ILE A 38 3.51 -10.37 -10.34
CA ILE A 38 3.70 -9.21 -11.22
C ILE A 38 4.33 -9.70 -12.54
N ILE A 39 3.52 -9.79 -13.60
CA ILE A 39 3.97 -10.30 -14.90
C ILE A 39 4.38 -9.13 -15.79
N GLN A 40 5.59 -9.21 -16.36
CA GLN A 40 6.14 -8.19 -17.25
C GLN A 40 6.62 -8.82 -18.57
N THR A 41 6.31 -8.16 -19.69
CA THR A 41 6.83 -8.54 -21.01
C THR A 41 8.20 -7.91 -21.26
N VAL A 42 9.14 -8.73 -21.72
CA VAL A 42 10.47 -8.33 -22.19
C VAL A 42 10.61 -8.65 -23.67
N ASN A 43 11.47 -7.88 -24.35
CA ASN A 43 11.78 -8.05 -25.74
C ASN A 43 13.22 -8.56 -25.89
N MET A 44 13.47 -9.30 -26.97
CA MET A 44 14.79 -9.70 -27.39
C MET A 44 15.70 -8.48 -27.50
N ASN A 45 16.87 -8.56 -26.85
CA ASN A 45 17.86 -7.49 -26.73
C ASN A 45 17.52 -6.38 -25.72
N ASP A 46 16.46 -6.51 -24.91
CA ASP A 46 16.36 -5.71 -23.69
C ASP A 46 17.59 -6.01 -22.82
N ASN A 47 18.51 -5.06 -22.72
CA ASN A 47 19.64 -5.20 -21.81
C ASN A 47 19.19 -5.12 -20.35
N THR A 48 20.09 -5.43 -19.41
CA THR A 48 19.79 -5.45 -17.98
C THR A 48 19.14 -4.15 -17.49
N THR A 49 19.58 -2.99 -18.00
CA THR A 49 19.02 -1.68 -17.67
C THR A 49 17.58 -1.53 -18.16
N THR A 50 17.28 -1.97 -19.39
CA THR A 50 15.91 -1.93 -19.93
C THR A 50 14.98 -2.85 -19.13
N VAL A 51 15.43 -4.06 -18.78
CA VAL A 51 14.66 -4.99 -17.94
C VAL A 51 14.42 -4.39 -16.55
N PHE A 52 15.46 -3.79 -15.95
CA PHE A 52 15.36 -3.11 -14.66
C PHE A 52 14.26 -2.04 -14.66
N TYR A 53 14.23 -1.14 -15.65
CA TYR A 53 13.20 -0.09 -15.68
C TYR A 53 11.80 -0.63 -15.93
N LYS A 54 11.66 -1.67 -16.76
CA LYS A 54 10.37 -2.34 -16.97
C LYS A 54 9.83 -2.97 -15.67
N LEU A 55 10.70 -3.65 -14.93
CA LEU A 55 10.32 -4.24 -13.65
C LEU A 55 10.09 -3.19 -12.56
N MET A 56 10.90 -2.14 -12.51
CA MET A 56 10.69 -1.03 -11.57
C MET A 56 9.30 -0.41 -11.75
N ASP A 57 8.91 -0.11 -13.00
CA ASP A 57 7.59 0.44 -13.29
C ASP A 57 6.48 -0.55 -12.92
N ALA A 58 6.57 -1.80 -13.38
CA ALA A 58 5.56 -2.83 -13.11
C ALA A 58 5.37 -3.10 -11.60
N ILE A 59 6.48 -3.19 -10.86
CA ILE A 59 6.42 -3.40 -9.40
C ILE A 59 5.88 -2.16 -8.71
N TYR A 60 6.26 -0.96 -9.15
CA TYR A 60 5.74 0.29 -8.58
C TYR A 60 4.23 0.45 -8.77
N GLN A 61 3.69 0.06 -9.92
CA GLN A 61 2.24 0.08 -10.13
C GLN A 61 1.48 -0.86 -9.17
N GLU A 62 2.11 -1.95 -8.74
CA GLU A 62 1.46 -2.92 -7.86
C GLU A 62 1.70 -2.69 -6.37
N LEU A 63 2.90 -2.22 -6.01
CA LEU A 63 3.38 -2.12 -4.63
C LEU A 63 3.70 -0.69 -4.19
N GLY A 64 3.79 0.30 -5.09
CA GLY A 64 4.21 1.66 -4.76
C GLY A 64 3.22 2.42 -3.88
N PHE A 65 2.02 1.88 -3.67
CA PHE A 65 1.08 2.34 -2.65
C PHE A 65 1.43 1.81 -1.27
N ASP A 66 1.99 0.59 -1.21
CA ASP A 66 2.22 -0.13 0.02
C ASP A 66 3.67 -0.02 0.54
N TYR A 67 4.60 0.33 -0.34
CA TYR A 67 6.03 0.35 -0.07
C TYR A 67 6.70 1.57 -0.69
N ASP A 68 7.70 2.09 0.03
CA ASP A 68 8.63 3.04 -0.54
C ASP A 68 9.56 2.31 -1.51
N MET A 69 9.66 2.80 -2.74
CA MET A 69 10.48 2.16 -3.76
C MET A 69 11.56 3.10 -4.28
N THR A 70 12.78 2.59 -4.38
CA THR A 70 13.91 3.32 -4.98
C THR A 70 14.74 2.40 -5.86
N GLY A 71 15.46 2.99 -6.81
CA GLY A 71 16.38 2.27 -7.71
C GLY A 71 17.80 2.77 -7.57
N SER A 72 18.76 1.85 -7.51
CA SER A 72 20.18 2.19 -7.61
C SER A 72 20.93 1.07 -8.32
N GLY A 73 21.70 1.42 -9.36
CA GLY A 73 22.28 0.43 -10.26
C GLY A 73 21.17 -0.41 -10.91
N MET A 74 21.31 -1.73 -10.86
CA MET A 74 20.31 -2.70 -11.35
C MET A 74 19.48 -3.30 -10.21
N THR A 75 19.44 -2.62 -9.06
CA THR A 75 18.77 -3.09 -7.85
C THR A 75 17.57 -2.22 -7.54
N ILE A 76 16.42 -2.87 -7.41
CA ILE A 76 15.16 -2.28 -6.94
C ILE A 76 15.10 -2.50 -5.44
N TYR A 77 14.96 -1.43 -4.65
CA TYR A 77 14.77 -1.51 -3.21
C TYR A 77 13.29 -1.28 -2.91
N ILE A 78 12.70 -2.21 -2.18
CA ILE A 78 11.32 -2.19 -1.69
C ILE A 78 11.40 -2.05 -0.18
N LYS A 79 10.99 -0.90 0.34
CA LYS A 79 11.22 -0.49 1.71
C LYS A 79 9.88 -0.34 2.42
N GLU A 80 9.82 -0.88 3.64
CA GLU A 80 8.72 -0.62 4.54
C GLU A 80 8.65 0.88 4.85
N PRO A 81 7.49 1.54 4.70
CA PRO A 81 7.38 2.98 4.95
C PRO A 81 7.45 3.31 6.45
N THR A 82 7.40 2.30 7.32
CA THR A 82 7.42 2.46 8.78
C THR A 82 8.39 1.47 9.44
N GLN A 83 8.90 1.87 10.61
CA GLN A 83 9.80 1.04 11.41
C GLN A 83 9.01 -0.05 12.12
N GLU A 84 8.99 -1.25 11.52
CA GLU A 84 8.24 -2.41 12.00
C GLU A 84 9.20 -3.55 12.35
N ALA A 85 8.68 -4.57 13.05
CA ALA A 85 9.44 -5.78 13.29
C ALA A 85 9.75 -6.46 11.95
N ASP A 86 10.90 -7.14 11.90
CA ASP A 86 11.34 -7.95 10.77
C ASP A 86 10.22 -8.87 10.27
N LYS A 87 9.94 -8.81 8.96
CA LYS A 87 9.00 -9.64 8.25
C LYS A 87 9.76 -10.61 7.35
N ASP A 88 9.19 -11.79 7.13
CA ASP A 88 9.74 -12.76 6.18
C ASP A 88 9.30 -12.39 4.75
N ILE A 89 9.75 -11.25 4.24
CA ILE A 89 9.42 -10.81 2.87
C ILE A 89 10.26 -11.61 1.86
N THR A 90 9.57 -12.22 0.89
CA THR A 90 10.19 -12.96 -0.20
C THR A 90 9.95 -12.26 -1.53
N ILE A 91 11.02 -12.08 -2.30
CA ILE A 91 10.97 -11.60 -3.69
C ILE A 91 11.63 -12.65 -4.57
N THR A 92 10.90 -13.14 -5.58
CA THR A 92 11.46 -14.08 -6.57
C THR A 92 11.23 -13.57 -7.98
N LEU A 93 12.19 -13.82 -8.87
CA LEU A 93 12.07 -13.56 -10.30
C LEU A 93 12.05 -14.89 -11.06
N GLU A 94 10.94 -15.16 -11.74
CA GLU A 94 10.72 -16.35 -12.55
C GLU A 94 10.76 -15.99 -14.04
N ASP A 95 11.56 -16.73 -14.82
CA ASP A 95 11.61 -16.62 -16.27
C ASP A 95 10.61 -17.61 -16.91
N LEU A 96 9.40 -17.12 -17.22
CA LEU A 96 8.29 -17.98 -17.63
C LEU A 96 8.46 -18.55 -19.04
N ASP A 97 9.06 -17.77 -19.94
CA ASP A 97 9.12 -18.09 -21.37
C ASP A 97 10.56 -18.36 -21.86
N ALA A 98 11.48 -18.62 -20.93
CA ALA A 98 12.91 -18.85 -21.15
C ALA A 98 13.59 -17.70 -21.94
N THR A 99 13.34 -16.48 -21.48
CA THR A 99 13.88 -15.22 -22.01
C THR A 99 15.35 -14.98 -21.67
N GLY A 100 15.92 -15.74 -20.72
CA GLY A 100 17.30 -15.60 -20.25
C GLY A 100 17.49 -14.51 -19.18
N VAL A 101 16.41 -13.84 -18.76
CA VAL A 101 16.44 -12.88 -17.67
C VAL A 101 16.63 -13.61 -16.33
N THR A 102 17.53 -13.11 -15.50
CA THR A 102 17.81 -13.63 -14.16
C THR A 102 17.95 -12.47 -13.19
N GLY A 103 17.65 -12.76 -11.93
CA GLY A 103 17.69 -11.79 -10.84
C GLY A 103 17.57 -12.49 -9.50
N VAL A 104 17.96 -11.80 -8.45
CA VAL A 104 17.99 -12.35 -7.09
C VAL A 104 17.29 -11.38 -6.16
N GLY A 105 16.27 -11.88 -5.47
CA GLY A 105 15.65 -11.18 -4.35
C GLY A 105 16.37 -11.51 -3.05
N SER A 106 16.51 -10.52 -2.17
CA SER A 106 17.10 -10.73 -0.84
C SER A 106 16.64 -9.64 0.14
N GLU A 107 16.66 -9.99 1.42
CA GLU A 107 16.62 -9.00 2.50
C GLU A 107 17.93 -8.18 2.50
N TRP A 108 17.82 -6.85 2.40
CA TRP A 108 18.96 -5.94 2.47
C TRP A 108 19.15 -5.37 3.89
N ARG A 109 18.04 -5.03 4.55
CA ARG A 109 18.03 -4.52 5.94
C ARG A 109 16.82 -5.05 6.67
N LYS A 110 17.06 -5.60 7.86
CA LYS A 110 16.03 -6.09 8.77
C LYS A 110 15.17 -4.97 9.34
N GLY A 111 13.88 -5.27 9.49
CA GLY A 111 12.96 -4.44 10.25
C GLY A 111 13.30 -4.52 11.73
N VAL A 112 13.32 -3.37 12.41
CA VAL A 112 13.36 -3.33 13.87
C VAL A 112 12.22 -2.45 14.35
N ALA A 113 11.27 -3.06 15.06
CA ALA A 113 10.19 -2.31 15.68
C ALA A 113 10.75 -1.33 16.72
N GLY A 114 10.19 -0.12 16.76
CA GLY A 114 10.33 0.75 17.93
C GLY A 114 9.72 0.10 19.17
N THR A 115 10.14 0.52 20.37
CA THR A 115 9.50 0.08 21.61
C THR A 115 8.25 0.92 21.90
N GLY A 116 7.05 0.32 21.79
CA GLY A 116 5.81 0.88 22.39
C GLY A 116 4.63 1.25 21.49
N GLY A 117 4.31 0.49 20.43
CA GLY A 117 3.13 0.76 19.60
C GLY A 117 1.92 -0.12 19.91
N VAL A 118 0.71 0.44 19.79
CA VAL A 118 -0.57 -0.28 19.68
C VAL A 118 -1.22 0.10 18.36
N ALA A 119 -2.04 -0.78 17.79
CA ALA A 119 -2.80 -0.42 16.60
C ALA A 119 -3.71 0.77 16.90
N GLU A 120 -3.59 1.82 16.09
CA GLU A 120 -4.44 2.99 16.20
C GLU A 120 -5.84 2.67 15.69
N VAL A 121 -6.84 3.03 16.49
CA VAL A 121 -8.25 2.88 16.16
C VAL A 121 -8.88 4.25 16.21
N ASN A 122 -9.27 4.77 15.04
CA ASN A 122 -9.89 6.08 14.90
C ASN A 122 -11.33 5.92 14.45
N GLU A 123 -12.23 6.66 15.09
CA GLU A 123 -13.66 6.58 14.82
C GLU A 123 -14.15 7.91 14.26
N LEU A 124 -14.87 7.84 13.14
CA LEU A 124 -15.69 8.91 12.62
C LEU A 124 -17.16 8.61 12.95
N GLU A 125 -17.75 9.39 13.84
CA GLU A 125 -19.18 9.32 14.11
C GLU A 125 -19.96 10.29 13.22
N ILE A 126 -20.95 9.77 12.49
CA ILE A 126 -21.89 10.54 11.71
C ILE A 126 -23.08 10.88 12.60
N THR A 127 -23.27 12.17 12.86
CA THR A 127 -24.34 12.64 13.77
C THR A 127 -25.54 13.21 13.02
N GLU A 128 -25.38 13.56 11.74
CA GLU A 128 -26.42 14.19 10.92
C GLU A 128 -26.93 13.27 9.82
N ALA A 129 -28.24 13.30 9.59
CA ALA A 129 -28.86 12.65 8.44
C ALA A 129 -28.64 13.47 7.16
N GLY A 130 -28.73 12.81 6.02
CA GLY A 130 -28.67 13.43 4.71
C GLY A 130 -29.82 14.41 4.54
N SER A 131 -29.51 15.67 4.25
CA SER A 131 -30.51 16.71 4.00
C SER A 131 -30.33 17.30 2.60
N GLY A 132 -31.17 16.85 1.66
CA GLY A 132 -31.08 17.24 0.25
C GLY A 132 -29.90 16.60 -0.49
N LEU A 133 -29.91 16.74 -1.81
CA LEU A 133 -28.86 16.25 -2.69
C LEU A 133 -27.57 17.05 -2.44
N LYS A 134 -26.50 16.39 -2.01
CA LYS A 134 -25.18 17.00 -1.79
C LYS A 134 -24.06 15.98 -1.90
N ASP A 135 -22.86 16.47 -2.15
CA ASP A 135 -21.65 15.66 -2.06
C ASP A 135 -20.90 15.98 -0.76
N LEU A 136 -20.48 14.93 -0.06
CA LEU A 136 -19.55 15.02 1.06
C LEU A 136 -18.14 14.72 0.59
N SER A 137 -17.19 15.57 0.96
CA SER A 137 -15.77 15.29 0.89
C SER A 137 -15.33 14.72 2.23
N VAL A 138 -14.82 13.49 2.25
CA VAL A 138 -14.26 12.89 3.46
C VAL A 138 -12.78 12.67 3.24
N ASN A 139 -11.94 13.33 4.05
CA ASN A 139 -10.50 13.22 3.99
C ASN A 139 -9.97 12.45 5.21
N PHE A 140 -9.16 11.43 4.95
CA PHE A 140 -8.41 10.69 5.95
C PHE A 140 -6.93 11.02 5.82
N THR A 141 -6.29 11.42 6.92
CA THR A 141 -4.84 11.60 6.99
C THR A 141 -4.25 10.79 8.12
N ASP A 142 -3.16 10.07 7.84
CA ASP A 142 -2.33 9.37 8.82
C ASP A 142 -0.91 9.93 8.76
N GLY A 143 -0.63 10.87 9.67
CA GLY A 143 0.66 11.57 9.73
C GLY A 143 1.08 12.19 8.39
N ASN A 144 2.31 11.88 7.97
CA ASN A 144 2.83 12.25 6.65
C ASN A 144 2.71 11.10 5.63
N TYR A 145 2.13 9.96 6.01
CA TYR A 145 2.16 8.73 5.24
C TYR A 145 0.93 8.56 4.34
N LEU A 146 -0.23 9.04 4.76
CA LEU A 146 -1.47 8.95 3.98
C LEU A 146 -2.25 10.25 4.01
N ASN A 147 -2.82 10.61 2.85
CA ASN A 147 -3.73 11.73 2.69
C ASN A 147 -4.71 11.43 1.55
N GLU A 148 -5.82 10.79 1.90
CA GLU A 148 -6.80 10.29 0.94
C GLU A 148 -8.15 10.96 1.11
N THR A 149 -8.69 11.46 0.00
CA THR A 149 -10.02 12.07 -0.04
C THR A 149 -10.97 11.23 -0.90
N VAL A 150 -12.11 10.87 -0.33
CA VAL A 150 -13.24 10.29 -1.06
C VAL A 150 -14.39 11.29 -1.21
N THR A 151 -15.19 11.12 -2.25
CA THR A 151 -16.45 11.86 -2.43
C THR A 151 -17.62 10.91 -2.28
N VAL A 152 -18.58 11.28 -1.43
CA VAL A 152 -19.80 10.52 -1.15
C VAL A 152 -21.02 11.34 -1.58
N THR A 153 -21.79 10.83 -2.53
CA THR A 153 -23.02 11.49 -2.99
C THR A 153 -24.22 11.05 -2.15
N LEU A 154 -24.88 12.05 -1.56
CA LEU A 154 -26.12 11.90 -0.80
C LEU A 154 -27.34 12.29 -1.66
N GLN A 155 -28.41 11.53 -1.55
CA GLN A 155 -29.71 11.73 -2.18
C GLN A 155 -30.65 12.57 -1.29
N GLY A 156 -30.29 12.75 -0.01
CA GLY A 156 -30.99 13.63 0.92
C GLY A 156 -32.03 12.94 1.78
N THR A 157 -32.01 11.61 1.84
CA THR A 157 -32.89 10.79 2.71
C THR A 157 -32.10 9.80 3.56
N GLU A 158 -30.78 9.75 3.40
CA GLU A 158 -29.92 8.82 4.11
C GLU A 158 -29.92 9.08 5.61
N THR A 159 -30.07 8.01 6.37
CA THR A 159 -29.79 7.98 7.81
C THR A 159 -28.29 8.09 8.06
N PRO A 160 -27.86 8.48 9.27
CA PRO A 160 -26.45 8.51 9.62
C PRO A 160 -25.71 7.17 9.40
N SER A 161 -26.41 6.04 9.59
CA SER A 161 -25.86 4.70 9.31
C SER A 161 -25.61 4.49 7.82
N GLU A 162 -26.56 4.85 6.95
CA GLU A 162 -26.40 4.73 5.51
C GLU A 162 -25.30 5.66 4.97
N ILE A 163 -25.09 6.82 5.61
CA ILE A 163 -23.96 7.70 5.30
C ILE A 163 -22.63 7.02 5.70
N ALA A 164 -22.56 6.42 6.88
CA ALA A 164 -21.38 5.67 7.33
C ALA A 164 -21.02 4.53 6.37
N ASP A 165 -22.01 3.72 5.95
CA ASP A 165 -21.84 2.65 4.96
C ASP A 165 -21.31 3.17 3.62
N LYS A 166 -21.83 4.32 3.16
CA LYS A 166 -21.36 4.97 1.94
C LYS A 166 -19.91 5.46 2.04
N ILE A 167 -19.51 5.98 3.20
CA ILE A 167 -18.13 6.43 3.43
C ILE A 167 -17.17 5.23 3.40
N GLU A 168 -17.50 4.15 4.12
CA GLU A 168 -16.72 2.90 4.07
C GLU A 168 -16.59 2.40 2.64
N SER A 169 -17.71 2.28 1.93
CA SER A 169 -17.73 1.81 0.54
C SER A 169 -16.87 2.69 -0.37
N ALA A 170 -16.89 4.00 -0.19
CA ALA A 170 -16.09 4.93 -0.98
C ALA A 170 -14.58 4.77 -0.72
N PHE A 171 -14.17 4.56 0.54
CA PHE A 171 -12.77 4.27 0.85
C PHE A 171 -12.34 2.88 0.40
N GLN A 172 -13.20 1.87 0.52
CA GLN A 172 -12.92 0.51 -0.01
C GLN A 172 -12.78 0.51 -1.54
N ALA A 173 -13.52 1.38 -2.24
CA ALA A 173 -13.44 1.51 -3.69
C ALA A 173 -12.17 2.23 -4.18
N LEU A 174 -11.41 2.90 -3.30
CA LEU A 174 -10.12 3.50 -3.68
C LEU A 174 -9.19 2.45 -4.27
N TYR A 175 -8.29 2.92 -5.15
CA TYR A 175 -7.23 2.10 -5.72
C TYR A 175 -7.73 0.82 -6.39
N ASN A 176 -8.83 0.93 -7.16
CA ASN A 176 -9.48 -0.19 -7.85
C ASN A 176 -9.97 -1.29 -6.89
N GLY A 177 -10.51 -0.90 -5.73
CA GLY A 177 -11.02 -1.85 -4.73
C GLY A 177 -9.94 -2.38 -3.77
N LYS A 178 -8.71 -1.87 -3.83
CA LYS A 178 -7.65 -2.22 -2.87
C LYS A 178 -7.87 -1.55 -1.51
N GLY A 179 -8.72 -0.52 -1.43
CA GLY A 179 -9.03 0.18 -0.20
C GLY A 179 -7.97 1.18 0.23
N LEU A 180 -8.04 1.61 1.48
CA LEU A 180 -7.09 2.55 2.08
C LEU A 180 -5.87 1.78 2.63
N PHE A 181 -4.66 2.28 2.34
CA PHE A 181 -3.41 1.59 2.66
C PHE A 181 -3.32 1.21 4.15
N ARG A 182 -3.17 -0.09 4.46
CA ARG A 182 -2.97 -0.60 5.82
C ARG A 182 -4.00 -0.09 6.84
N GLN A 183 -5.21 0.17 6.37
CA GLN A 183 -6.35 0.52 7.21
C GLN A 183 -7.43 -0.54 6.99
N ASN A 184 -7.86 -1.17 8.08
CA ASN A 184 -9.10 -1.92 8.08
C ASN A 184 -10.23 -0.95 8.42
N ILE A 185 -11.19 -0.80 7.51
CA ILE A 185 -12.33 0.10 7.68
C ILE A 185 -13.56 -0.77 7.93
N THR A 186 -14.26 -0.48 9.01
CA THR A 186 -15.49 -1.19 9.39
C THR A 186 -16.56 -0.18 9.80
N VAL A 187 -17.84 -0.56 9.65
CA VAL A 187 -18.97 0.26 10.10
C VAL A 187 -19.76 -0.46 11.20
N SER A 188 -20.18 0.31 12.19
CA SER A 188 -21.11 -0.13 13.23
C SER A 188 -22.14 0.97 13.51
N GLY A 189 -23.30 0.88 12.86
CA GLY A 189 -24.33 1.92 12.92
C GLY A 189 -23.84 3.19 12.25
N ALA A 190 -23.90 4.33 12.96
CA ALA A 190 -23.46 5.62 12.43
C ALA A 190 -21.95 5.88 12.57
N LYS A 191 -21.16 4.87 12.91
CA LYS A 191 -19.72 4.98 13.19
C LYS A 191 -18.90 4.25 12.13
N VAL A 192 -17.91 4.94 11.58
CA VAL A 192 -16.88 4.37 10.70
C VAL A 192 -15.59 4.25 11.52
N THR A 193 -15.09 3.04 11.68
CA THR A 193 -13.86 2.76 12.42
C THR A 193 -12.72 2.43 11.47
N PHE A 194 -11.65 3.20 11.53
CA PHE A 194 -10.38 3.00 10.83
C PHE A 194 -9.39 2.39 11.81
N THR A 195 -9.03 1.13 11.59
CA THR A 195 -8.04 0.41 12.40
C THR A 195 -6.77 0.25 11.58
N SER A 196 -5.68 0.86 12.06
CA SER A 196 -4.37 0.64 11.48
C SER A 196 -3.99 -0.83 11.61
N THR A 197 -3.50 -1.44 10.53
CA THR A 197 -2.90 -2.78 10.60
C THR A 197 -1.48 -2.74 11.17
N LYS A 198 -0.97 -1.54 11.50
CA LYS A 198 0.36 -1.32 12.08
C LYS A 198 0.28 -1.16 13.60
N THR A 199 1.31 -1.61 14.31
CA THR A 199 1.50 -1.32 15.75
C THR A 199 2.68 -0.36 15.92
N VAL A 200 2.47 0.91 15.61
CA VAL A 200 3.48 1.99 15.71
C VAL A 200 3.14 2.94 16.87
N ALA A 201 4.05 3.87 17.19
CA ALA A 201 3.76 4.95 18.13
C ALA A 201 2.66 5.87 17.56
N ASP A 202 1.82 6.39 18.46
CA ASP A 202 0.67 7.27 18.18
C ASP A 202 0.98 8.37 17.14
N GLN A 203 0.22 8.38 16.06
CA GLN A 203 0.24 9.37 15.00
C GLN A 203 -0.99 10.28 15.09
N ASN A 204 -0.83 11.52 14.62
CA ASN A 204 -1.97 12.41 14.49
C ASN A 204 -2.83 11.96 13.29
N ILE A 205 -3.81 11.11 13.55
CA ILE A 205 -4.85 10.80 12.57
C ILE A 205 -5.91 11.92 12.59
N THR A 206 -6.24 12.43 11.40
CA THR A 206 -7.30 13.43 11.24
C THR A 206 -8.28 12.95 10.19
N ILE A 207 -9.56 12.94 10.56
CA ILE A 207 -10.67 12.63 9.65
C ILE A 207 -11.54 13.88 9.57
N THR A 208 -11.72 14.42 8.37
CA THR A 208 -12.56 15.60 8.16
C THR A 208 -13.66 15.32 7.16
N VAL A 209 -14.87 15.77 7.49
CA VAL A 209 -16.04 15.73 6.60
C VAL A 209 -16.42 17.17 6.26
N LYS A 210 -16.56 17.47 4.97
CA LYS A 210 -16.98 18.79 4.49
C LYS A 210 -18.08 18.61 3.44
N SER A 211 -19.18 19.36 3.57
CA SER A 211 -20.11 19.52 2.45
C SER A 211 -19.40 20.29 1.34
N LYS A 212 -19.51 19.80 0.11
CA LYS A 212 -19.20 20.59 -1.08
C LYS A 212 -20.37 21.50 -1.43
#